data_AF-A0AA52AYJ8-F1
#
_entry.id   AF-A0AA52AYJ8-F1
#
_cell.length_a   1.000
_cell.length_b   1.000
_cell.length_c   1.000
_cell.angle_alpha   90.00
_cell.angle_beta   90.00
_cell.angle_gamma   90.00
#
_symmetry.space_group_name_H-M   'P 1'
#
loop_
_entity.id
_entity.type
_entity.pdbx_description
1 polymer ?
#
loop_
_entity_poly.entity_id
_entity_poly.type
_entity_poly.pdbx_seq_one_letter_code
_entity_poly.pdbx_strand_id
1 'polypeptide(L)'
;MLRIHFTPEDFARIRMASSPDPLWEITCSLHRLQTARGRWAYADWYRDTRDTLAGTSLGEAVRRLLVPVLPRARYFPDFLTPHESVDGLDRGLAAIVDTPPTRVAHEVGMLARVSGAPAWAPRLVERETREELVKVLRAYHDAVIAPHQDRLRASIGGERALGAREALDTGIEGLLGGLSPAMRWRPPVLQVDYVEDRDLYLGGRGLRLVPSYFCWQAPIALADDTLQPVLVYPLRAARLPAPAFPSDASLAALLGRTRAAALRALALGATTSELARFLGISPATATHHTTVLRDAGLIMSQRSNNTVLHTLTPLGAAMLRRTLMSPSAGPVARVEL
;
A
#
# COMPACT_ATOMS: atom_id res chain seq x y z
N MET A 1 10.58 9.61 -15.14
CA MET A 1 10.10 10.63 -14.18
C MET A 1 8.71 11.05 -14.58
N LEU A 2 7.70 10.91 -13.71
CA LEU A 2 6.36 11.44 -13.93
C LEU A 2 6.26 12.83 -13.28
N ARG A 3 5.78 13.83 -13.99
CA ARG A 3 5.52 15.19 -13.49
C ARG A 3 4.01 15.44 -13.52
N ILE A 4 3.41 15.57 -12.34
CA ILE A 4 1.97 15.84 -12.21
C ILE A 4 1.80 17.34 -11.95
N HIS A 5 1.12 18.02 -12.88
CA HIS A 5 0.92 19.47 -12.86
C HIS A 5 -0.43 19.81 -12.25
N PHE A 6 -0.41 20.62 -11.18
CA PHE A 6 -1.60 21.05 -10.46
C PHE A 6 -2.02 22.47 -10.88
N THR A 7 -3.32 22.66 -11.00
CA THR A 7 -4.01 23.95 -11.01
C THR A 7 -4.55 24.26 -9.60
N PRO A 8 -4.86 25.53 -9.28
CA PRO A 8 -5.46 25.88 -7.99
C PRO A 8 -6.72 25.06 -7.63
N GLU A 9 -7.56 24.75 -8.62
CA GLU A 9 -8.80 23.98 -8.47
C GLU A 9 -8.54 22.53 -8.05
N ASP A 10 -7.38 21.97 -8.42
CA ASP A 10 -7.03 20.59 -8.13
C ASP A 10 -6.84 20.33 -6.64
N PHE A 11 -6.33 21.31 -5.89
CA PHE A 11 -6.06 21.16 -4.46
C PHE A 11 -7.33 20.83 -3.66
N ALA A 12 -8.47 21.44 -4.02
CA ALA A 12 -9.76 21.16 -3.39
C ALA A 12 -10.32 19.77 -3.73
N ARG A 13 -9.79 19.12 -4.76
CA ARG A 13 -10.25 17.83 -5.31
C ARG A 13 -9.28 16.69 -5.07
N ILE A 14 -8.21 16.91 -4.30
CA ILE A 14 -7.35 15.82 -3.84
C ILE A 14 -8.13 14.94 -2.87
N ARG A 15 -8.13 13.63 -3.13
CA ARG A 15 -8.80 12.63 -2.29
C ARG A 15 -7.88 11.45 -2.05
N MET A 16 -7.78 11.00 -0.81
CA MET A 16 -7.09 9.76 -0.47
C MET A 16 -8.11 8.63 -0.33
N ALA A 17 -7.84 7.47 -0.96
CA ALA A 17 -8.71 6.30 -0.90
C ALA A 17 -8.98 5.88 0.56
N SER A 18 -10.25 5.65 0.90
CA SER A 18 -10.74 5.34 2.26
C SER A 18 -10.43 3.93 2.72
N SER A 19 -10.22 3.02 1.78
CA SER A 19 -10.03 1.59 1.98
C SER A 19 -9.03 1.05 0.95
N PRO A 20 -8.49 -0.17 1.14
CA PRO A 20 -7.72 -0.85 0.11
C PRO A 20 -8.55 -0.98 -1.16
N ASP A 21 -8.01 -0.49 -2.28
CA ASP A 21 -8.67 -0.63 -3.57
C ASP A 21 -8.41 -2.04 -4.12
N PRO A 22 -9.45 -2.87 -4.29
CA PRO A 22 -9.27 -4.30 -4.50
C PRO A 22 -8.57 -4.62 -5.83
N LEU A 23 -8.84 -3.88 -6.90
CA LEU A 23 -8.24 -4.15 -8.21
C LEU A 23 -6.80 -3.63 -8.28
N TRP A 24 -6.50 -2.52 -7.60
CA TRP A 24 -5.12 -2.08 -7.43
C TRP A 24 -4.30 -3.03 -6.55
N GLU A 25 -4.87 -3.59 -5.49
CA GLU A 25 -4.16 -4.57 -4.65
C GLU A 25 -3.93 -5.89 -5.39
N ILE A 26 -4.89 -6.39 -6.18
CA ILE A 26 -4.69 -7.56 -7.07
C ILE A 26 -3.57 -7.28 -8.07
N THR A 27 -3.58 -6.12 -8.72
CA THR A 27 -2.56 -5.74 -9.72
C THR A 27 -1.19 -5.67 -9.07
N CYS A 28 -1.07 -4.98 -7.94
CA CYS A 28 0.20 -4.83 -7.23
C CYS A 28 0.72 -6.16 -6.68
N SER A 29 -0.16 -7.05 -6.17
CA SER A 29 0.23 -8.36 -5.68
C SER A 29 0.68 -9.30 -6.82
N LEU A 30 0.06 -9.23 -8.00
CA LEU A 30 0.52 -9.94 -9.19
C LEU A 30 1.89 -9.42 -9.64
N HIS A 31 2.13 -8.10 -9.60
CA HIS A 31 3.46 -7.54 -9.83
C HIS A 31 4.48 -8.07 -8.82
N ARG A 32 4.06 -8.30 -7.57
CA ARG A 32 4.92 -8.92 -6.57
C ARG A 32 5.31 -10.34 -6.94
N LEU A 33 4.42 -11.17 -7.46
CA LEU A 33 4.76 -12.53 -7.89
C LEU A 33 5.79 -12.56 -9.03
N GLN A 34 5.84 -11.50 -9.84
CA GLN A 34 6.72 -11.38 -11.02
C GLN A 34 8.15 -10.88 -10.71
N THR A 35 8.53 -10.72 -9.44
CA THR A 35 9.89 -10.27 -9.08
C THR A 35 10.41 -10.83 -7.77
N ALA A 36 11.74 -10.99 -7.69
CA ALA A 36 12.46 -11.37 -6.47
C ALA A 36 12.82 -10.17 -5.57
N ARG A 37 12.82 -8.95 -6.11
CA ARG A 37 13.24 -7.75 -5.37
C ARG A 37 12.23 -7.40 -4.29
N GLY A 38 12.67 -7.28 -3.03
CA GLY A 38 11.77 -6.92 -1.93
C GLY A 38 10.90 -8.06 -1.41
N ARG A 39 11.21 -9.33 -1.78
CA ARG A 39 10.48 -10.51 -1.28
C ARG A 39 10.44 -10.59 0.24
N TRP A 40 11.51 -10.16 0.91
CA TRP A 40 11.62 -10.17 2.36
C TRP A 40 10.50 -9.40 3.07
N ALA A 41 9.97 -8.32 2.48
CA ALA A 41 8.95 -7.50 3.11
C ALA A 41 7.55 -8.13 3.12
N TYR A 42 7.37 -9.13 2.25
CA TYR A 42 6.12 -9.86 2.09
C TYR A 42 6.36 -11.36 2.26
N ALA A 43 7.40 -11.77 3.00
CA ALA A 43 7.85 -13.16 3.06
C ALA A 43 6.74 -14.14 3.46
N ASP A 44 5.93 -13.77 4.47
CA ASP A 44 4.78 -14.56 4.93
C ASP A 44 3.73 -14.68 3.82
N TRP A 45 3.33 -13.54 3.24
CA TRP A 45 2.39 -13.51 2.12
C TRP A 45 2.88 -14.33 0.92
N TYR A 46 4.17 -14.26 0.57
CA TYR A 46 4.74 -15.05 -0.54
C TYR A 46 4.66 -16.55 -0.25
N ARG A 47 4.89 -16.97 0.99
CA ARG A 47 4.82 -18.37 1.40
C ARG A 47 3.38 -18.88 1.26
N ASP A 48 2.44 -18.17 1.86
CA ASP A 48 1.01 -18.52 1.84
C ASP A 48 0.46 -18.52 0.41
N THR A 49 0.82 -17.51 -0.38
CA THR A 49 0.43 -17.41 -1.80
C THR A 49 1.01 -18.54 -2.63
N ARG A 50 2.28 -18.90 -2.43
CA ARG A 50 2.90 -20.00 -3.16
C ARG A 50 2.21 -21.32 -2.81
N ASP A 51 1.94 -21.57 -1.54
CA ASP A 51 1.32 -22.81 -1.10
C ASP A 51 -0.15 -22.90 -1.58
N THR A 52 -0.82 -21.75 -1.77
CA THR A 52 -2.17 -21.64 -2.34
C THR A 52 -2.22 -21.86 -3.86
N LEU A 53 -1.20 -21.41 -4.61
CA LEU A 53 -1.21 -21.43 -6.07
C LEU A 53 -0.41 -22.59 -6.68
N ALA A 54 0.60 -23.12 -5.99
CA ALA A 54 1.48 -24.15 -6.55
C ALA A 54 0.71 -25.46 -6.79
N GLY A 55 0.68 -25.92 -8.03
CA GLY A 55 0.02 -27.16 -8.43
C GLY A 55 -1.51 -27.11 -8.45
N THR A 56 -2.12 -25.92 -8.32
CA THR A 56 -3.58 -25.76 -8.33
C THR A 56 -4.09 -25.24 -9.69
N SER A 57 -5.36 -25.51 -10.00
CA SER A 57 -6.03 -24.97 -11.19
C SER A 57 -6.08 -23.44 -11.18
N LEU A 58 -6.21 -22.83 -10.00
CA LEU A 58 -6.15 -21.38 -9.83
C LEU A 58 -4.76 -20.83 -10.15
N GLY A 59 -3.68 -21.46 -9.68
CA GLY A 59 -2.32 -21.05 -10.01
C GLY A 59 -2.03 -21.08 -11.51
N GLU A 60 -2.51 -22.12 -12.20
CA GLU A 60 -2.41 -22.21 -13.66
C GLU A 60 -3.22 -21.12 -14.37
N ALA A 61 -4.45 -20.86 -13.91
CA ALA A 61 -5.27 -19.76 -14.43
C ALA A 61 -4.62 -18.39 -14.21
N VAL A 62 -4.04 -18.13 -13.03
CA VAL A 62 -3.31 -16.89 -12.72
C VAL A 62 -2.13 -16.70 -13.68
N ARG A 63 -1.32 -17.76 -13.89
CA ARG A 63 -0.16 -17.73 -14.77
C ARG A 63 -0.54 -17.50 -16.23
N ARG A 64 -1.63 -18.13 -16.69
CA ARG A 64 -2.06 -18.12 -18.09
C ARG A 64 -2.92 -16.91 -18.45
N LEU A 65 -3.75 -16.43 -17.54
CA LEU A 65 -4.78 -15.41 -17.79
C LEU A 65 -4.46 -14.07 -17.13
N LEU A 66 -4.04 -14.03 -15.86
CA LEU A 66 -3.86 -12.75 -15.15
C LEU A 66 -2.48 -12.13 -15.39
N VAL A 67 -1.40 -12.88 -15.18
CA VAL A 67 -0.02 -12.38 -15.31
C VAL A 67 0.26 -11.73 -16.68
N PRO A 68 -0.19 -12.30 -17.82
CA PRO A 68 0.09 -11.71 -19.13
C PRO A 68 -0.63 -10.39 -19.42
N VAL A 69 -1.73 -10.09 -18.74
CA VAL A 69 -2.51 -8.84 -18.94
C VAL A 69 -2.31 -7.84 -17.80
N LEU A 70 -1.74 -8.27 -16.68
CA LEU A 70 -1.23 -7.43 -15.58
C LEU A 70 0.30 -7.62 -15.41
N PRO A 71 1.11 -7.38 -16.47
CA PRO A 71 2.53 -7.58 -16.39
C PRO A 71 3.19 -6.48 -15.54
N ARG A 72 4.24 -6.85 -14.81
CA ARG A 72 5.16 -5.86 -14.20
C ARG A 72 6.05 -5.24 -15.30
N ALA A 73 5.45 -4.41 -16.14
CA ALA A 73 6.05 -3.80 -17.32
C ALA A 73 5.76 -2.29 -17.39
N ARG A 74 6.02 -1.67 -18.55
CA ARG A 74 5.78 -0.23 -18.77
C ARG A 74 4.30 0.13 -18.82
N TYR A 75 3.45 -0.81 -19.24
CA TYR A 75 2.03 -0.60 -19.41
C TYR A 75 1.25 -1.90 -19.17
N PHE A 76 0.09 -1.76 -18.53
CA PHE A 76 -1.00 -2.73 -18.53
C PHE A 76 -2.33 -1.96 -18.77
N PRO A 77 -3.40 -2.62 -19.27
CA PRO A 77 -4.67 -1.95 -19.58
C PRO A 77 -5.34 -1.32 -18.35
N ASP A 78 -5.67 -0.03 -18.44
CA ASP A 78 -6.35 0.74 -17.39
C ASP A 78 -7.77 0.24 -17.09
N PHE A 79 -8.44 -0.40 -18.06
CA PHE A 79 -9.76 -0.99 -17.86
C PHE A 79 -9.77 -2.13 -16.83
N LEU A 80 -8.60 -2.67 -16.45
CA LEU A 80 -8.44 -3.67 -15.39
C LEU A 80 -8.37 -3.06 -14.00
N THR A 81 -8.24 -1.73 -13.89
CA THR A 81 -8.31 -0.94 -12.66
C THR A 81 -9.33 0.20 -12.79
N PRO A 82 -10.60 -0.11 -13.10
CA PRO A 82 -11.67 0.86 -13.28
C PRO A 82 -11.92 1.70 -12.02
N HIS A 83 -12.41 2.93 -12.19
CA HIS A 83 -12.68 3.83 -11.07
C HIS A 83 -13.71 3.24 -10.09
N GLU A 84 -14.66 2.49 -10.60
CA GLU A 84 -15.77 1.83 -9.90
C GLU A 84 -15.31 0.87 -8.80
N SER A 85 -14.04 0.44 -8.78
CA SER A 85 -13.48 -0.34 -7.67
C SER A 85 -13.45 0.43 -6.34
N VAL A 86 -13.67 1.76 -6.34
CA VAL A 86 -13.90 2.56 -5.12
C VAL A 86 -15.02 1.99 -4.26
N ASP A 87 -16.04 1.42 -4.89
CA ASP A 87 -17.23 0.88 -4.25
C ASP A 87 -17.12 -0.63 -3.99
N GLY A 88 -15.92 -1.19 -4.12
CA GLY A 88 -15.60 -2.57 -3.81
C GLY A 88 -15.37 -3.47 -5.03
N LEU A 89 -15.00 -4.72 -4.75
CA LEU A 89 -14.57 -5.67 -5.78
C LEU A 89 -15.69 -5.97 -6.78
N ASP A 90 -16.92 -6.16 -6.32
CA ASP A 90 -18.05 -6.50 -7.19
C ASP A 90 -18.33 -5.41 -8.23
N ARG A 91 -18.26 -4.14 -7.81
CA ARG A 91 -18.43 -2.98 -8.70
C ARG A 91 -17.28 -2.87 -9.70
N GLY A 92 -16.05 -3.06 -9.24
CA GLY A 92 -14.88 -3.09 -10.12
C GLY A 92 -14.95 -4.21 -11.17
N LEU A 93 -15.30 -5.44 -10.76
CA LEU A 93 -15.40 -6.57 -11.68
C LEU A 93 -16.54 -6.38 -12.69
N ALA A 94 -17.69 -5.83 -12.28
CA ALA A 94 -18.77 -5.48 -13.21
C ALA A 94 -18.30 -4.44 -14.25
N ALA A 95 -17.58 -3.40 -13.83
CA ALA A 95 -17.04 -2.39 -14.72
C ALA A 95 -16.03 -2.95 -15.75
N ILE A 96 -15.22 -3.95 -15.36
CA ILE A 96 -14.35 -4.67 -16.31
C ILE A 96 -15.21 -5.35 -17.40
N VAL A 97 -16.26 -6.08 -17.00
CA VAL A 97 -17.15 -6.79 -17.94
C VAL A 97 -17.88 -5.83 -18.88
N ASP A 98 -18.33 -4.70 -18.35
CA ASP A 98 -19.11 -3.69 -19.08
C ASP A 98 -18.24 -2.67 -19.85
N THR A 99 -16.91 -2.82 -19.82
CA THR A 99 -16.02 -1.93 -20.58
C THR A 99 -16.34 -2.00 -22.09
N PRO A 100 -16.50 -0.85 -22.79
CA PRO A 100 -16.79 -0.84 -24.22
C PRO A 100 -15.74 -1.63 -25.04
N PRO A 101 -16.14 -2.51 -25.99
CA PRO A 101 -15.20 -3.32 -26.77
C PRO A 101 -14.16 -2.49 -27.53
N THR A 102 -14.52 -1.28 -27.97
CA THR A 102 -13.61 -0.33 -28.64
C THR A 102 -12.48 0.12 -27.70
N ARG A 103 -12.80 0.42 -26.44
CA ARG A 103 -11.81 0.76 -25.41
C ARG A 103 -10.92 -0.44 -25.10
N VAL A 104 -11.48 -1.64 -24.97
CA VAL A 104 -10.67 -2.85 -24.72
C VAL A 104 -9.73 -3.15 -25.89
N ALA A 105 -10.22 -3.07 -27.13
CA ALA A 105 -9.39 -3.28 -28.32
C ALA A 105 -8.22 -2.28 -28.36
N HIS A 106 -8.49 -1.00 -28.07
CA HIS A 106 -7.47 0.03 -27.99
C HIS A 106 -6.42 -0.29 -26.92
N GLU A 107 -6.84 -0.52 -25.68
CA GLU A 107 -5.93 -0.73 -24.55
C GLU A 107 -5.15 -2.06 -24.66
N VAL A 108 -5.74 -3.11 -25.23
CA VAL A 108 -5.03 -4.37 -25.54
C VAL A 108 -4.02 -4.17 -26.68
N GLY A 109 -4.35 -3.36 -27.69
CA GLY A 109 -3.41 -2.97 -28.74
C GLY A 109 -2.20 -2.19 -28.18
N MET A 110 -2.45 -1.30 -27.21
CA MET A 110 -1.40 -0.60 -26.46
C MET A 110 -0.51 -1.59 -25.69
N LEU A 111 -1.10 -2.56 -25.00
CA LEU A 111 -0.36 -3.61 -24.29
C LEU A 111 0.55 -4.39 -25.25
N ALA A 112 0.01 -4.82 -26.38
CA ALA A 112 0.76 -5.58 -27.39
C ALA A 112 1.97 -4.79 -27.90
N ARG A 113 1.81 -3.50 -28.13
CA ARG A 113 2.88 -2.62 -28.64
C ARG A 113 3.95 -2.29 -27.59
N VAL A 114 3.56 -2.08 -26.34
CA VAL A 114 4.45 -1.51 -25.31
C VAL A 114 5.11 -2.59 -24.43
N SER A 115 4.39 -3.65 -24.11
CA SER A 115 4.85 -4.67 -23.14
C SER A 115 4.79 -6.10 -23.69
N GLY A 116 4.16 -6.31 -24.85
CA GLY A 116 3.85 -7.63 -25.40
C GLY A 116 2.58 -8.20 -24.78
N ALA A 117 1.66 -8.66 -25.62
CA ALA A 117 0.39 -9.27 -25.19
C ALA A 117 0.36 -10.74 -25.64
N PRO A 118 -0.28 -11.65 -24.88
CA PRO A 118 -0.46 -13.02 -25.33
C PRO A 118 -1.42 -13.08 -26.52
N ALA A 119 -1.29 -14.11 -27.37
CA ALA A 119 -2.09 -14.26 -28.58
C ALA A 119 -3.62 -14.28 -28.35
N TRP A 120 -4.06 -14.65 -27.14
CA TRP A 120 -5.47 -14.66 -26.76
C TRP A 120 -6.00 -13.30 -26.29
N ALA A 121 -5.15 -12.33 -25.91
CA ALA A 121 -5.58 -11.05 -25.35
C ALA A 121 -6.54 -10.26 -26.24
N PRO A 122 -6.44 -10.25 -27.59
CA PRO A 122 -7.42 -9.60 -28.45
C PRO A 122 -8.86 -10.09 -28.23
N ARG A 123 -9.06 -11.32 -27.73
CA ARG A 123 -10.39 -11.86 -27.42
C ARG A 123 -11.06 -11.19 -26.22
N LEU A 124 -10.36 -10.35 -25.45
CA LEU A 124 -10.96 -9.56 -24.37
C LEU A 124 -12.00 -8.54 -24.87
N VAL A 125 -12.10 -8.31 -26.18
CA VAL A 125 -13.24 -7.57 -26.76
C VAL A 125 -14.56 -8.32 -26.61
N GLU A 126 -14.51 -9.66 -26.49
CA GLU A 126 -15.66 -10.53 -26.21
C GLU A 126 -16.04 -10.40 -24.73
N ARG A 127 -17.34 -10.15 -24.46
CA ARG A 127 -17.84 -10.00 -23.08
C ARG A 127 -17.59 -11.28 -22.27
N GLU A 128 -17.79 -12.44 -22.89
CA GLU A 128 -17.62 -13.77 -22.30
C GLU A 128 -16.18 -14.00 -21.83
N THR A 129 -15.19 -13.59 -22.64
CA THR A 129 -13.78 -13.68 -22.26
C THR A 129 -13.47 -12.78 -21.06
N ARG A 130 -14.10 -11.60 -20.96
CA ARG A 130 -13.97 -10.74 -19.76
C ARG A 130 -14.67 -11.35 -18.55
N GLU A 131 -15.82 -11.99 -18.73
CA GLU A 131 -16.53 -12.72 -17.67
C GLU A 131 -15.68 -13.87 -17.11
N GLU A 132 -14.96 -14.58 -17.96
CA GLU A 132 -13.96 -15.58 -17.54
C GLU A 132 -12.80 -14.94 -16.77
N LEU A 133 -12.26 -13.82 -17.26
CA LEU A 133 -11.17 -13.11 -16.60
C LEU A 133 -11.57 -12.66 -15.19
N VAL A 134 -12.75 -12.06 -15.01
CA VAL A 134 -13.20 -11.57 -13.70
C VAL A 134 -13.49 -12.68 -12.71
N LYS A 135 -13.88 -13.88 -13.17
CA LYS A 135 -13.97 -15.07 -12.30
C LYS A 135 -12.60 -15.44 -11.71
N VAL A 136 -11.54 -15.36 -12.52
CA VAL A 136 -10.18 -15.62 -12.05
C VAL A 136 -9.67 -14.50 -11.14
N LEU A 137 -9.98 -13.23 -11.44
CA LEU A 137 -9.66 -12.10 -10.55
C LEU A 137 -10.32 -12.26 -9.17
N ARG A 138 -11.60 -12.65 -9.13
CA ARG A 138 -12.31 -12.93 -7.87
C ARG A 138 -11.68 -14.11 -7.11
N ALA A 139 -11.47 -15.24 -7.78
CA ALA A 139 -10.87 -16.41 -7.15
C ALA A 139 -9.46 -16.11 -6.62
N TYR A 140 -8.67 -15.32 -7.35
CA TYR A 140 -7.36 -14.86 -6.91
C TYR A 140 -7.47 -13.93 -5.69
N HIS A 141 -8.38 -12.95 -5.71
CA HIS A 141 -8.63 -12.08 -4.57
C HIS A 141 -9.00 -12.89 -3.32
N ASP A 142 -9.95 -13.82 -3.44
CA ASP A 142 -10.46 -14.60 -2.32
C ASP A 142 -9.40 -15.55 -1.73
N ALA A 143 -8.51 -16.06 -2.58
CA ALA A 143 -7.46 -16.97 -2.16
C ALA A 143 -6.19 -16.26 -1.65
N VAL A 144 -5.83 -15.11 -2.21
CA VAL A 144 -4.50 -14.48 -2.03
C VAL A 144 -4.55 -13.13 -1.31
N ILE A 145 -5.68 -12.43 -1.35
CA ILE A 145 -5.84 -11.08 -0.77
C ILE A 145 -6.75 -11.11 0.45
N ALA A 146 -7.91 -11.77 0.34
CA ALA A 146 -8.91 -11.89 1.40
C ALA A 146 -8.31 -12.36 2.74
N PRO A 147 -7.42 -13.38 2.79
CA PRO A 147 -6.83 -13.84 4.05
C PRO A 147 -6.01 -12.77 4.80
N HIS A 148 -5.54 -11.74 4.10
CA HIS A 148 -4.71 -10.68 4.67
C HIS A 148 -5.44 -9.33 4.81
N GLN A 149 -6.76 -9.27 4.57
CA GLN A 149 -7.49 -8.01 4.51
C GLN A 149 -7.40 -7.18 5.78
N ASP A 150 -7.40 -7.81 6.95
CA ASP A 150 -7.27 -7.09 8.21
C ASP A 150 -5.93 -6.34 8.31
N ARG A 151 -4.85 -6.96 7.84
CA ARG A 151 -3.52 -6.35 7.81
C ARG A 151 -3.46 -5.23 6.77
N LEU A 152 -4.06 -5.43 5.59
CA LEU A 152 -4.15 -4.40 4.55
C LEU A 152 -4.91 -3.18 5.06
N ARG A 153 -6.10 -3.38 5.63
CA ARG A 153 -6.95 -2.31 6.19
C ARG A 153 -6.25 -1.55 7.30
N ALA A 154 -5.60 -2.24 8.24
CA ALA A 154 -4.84 -1.59 9.31
C ALA A 154 -3.68 -0.76 8.76
N SER A 155 -2.93 -1.30 7.79
CA SER A 155 -1.78 -0.60 7.20
C SER A 155 -2.20 0.65 6.42
N ILE A 156 -3.28 0.56 5.66
CA ILE A 156 -3.85 1.70 4.92
C ILE A 156 -4.51 2.70 5.88
N GLY A 157 -5.17 2.24 6.94
CA GLY A 157 -5.71 3.10 8.00
C GLY A 157 -4.61 3.94 8.67
N GLY A 158 -3.47 3.32 8.98
CA GLY A 158 -2.29 4.02 9.53
C GLY A 158 -1.71 5.05 8.56
N GLU A 159 -1.55 4.70 7.29
CA GLU A 159 -1.08 5.63 6.24
C GLU A 159 -2.03 6.82 6.08
N ARG A 160 -3.35 6.58 6.09
CA ARG A 160 -4.36 7.64 6.05
C ARG A 160 -4.30 8.55 7.26
N ALA A 161 -4.14 7.99 8.45
CA ALA A 161 -4.03 8.78 9.69
C ALA A 161 -2.78 9.67 9.66
N LEU A 162 -1.67 9.16 9.14
CA LEU A 162 -0.44 9.94 8.98
C LEU A 162 -0.61 11.05 7.94
N GLY A 163 -1.16 10.75 6.77
CA GLY A 163 -1.45 11.75 5.75
C GLY A 163 -2.45 12.82 6.20
N ALA A 164 -3.47 12.45 6.99
CA ALA A 164 -4.42 13.40 7.55
C ALA A 164 -3.74 14.37 8.53
N ARG A 165 -2.84 13.86 9.39
CA ARG A 165 -2.05 14.71 10.31
C ARG A 165 -1.16 15.68 9.54
N GLU A 166 -0.42 15.20 8.55
CA GLU A 166 0.43 16.07 7.71
C GLU A 166 -0.38 17.14 6.98
N ALA A 167 -1.55 16.78 6.43
CA ALA A 167 -2.43 17.74 5.80
C ALA A 167 -2.94 18.83 6.76
N LEU A 168 -3.19 18.48 8.02
CA LEU A 168 -3.62 19.43 9.05
C LEU A 168 -2.45 20.28 9.57
N ASP A 169 -1.28 19.68 9.79
CA ASP A 169 -0.13 20.34 10.39
C ASP A 169 0.64 21.22 9.40
N THR A 170 0.71 20.79 8.13
CA THR A 170 1.57 21.39 7.09
C THR A 170 0.84 21.70 5.78
N GLY A 171 -0.48 21.54 5.77
CA GLY A 171 -1.29 21.74 4.57
C GLY A 171 -1.11 20.62 3.53
N ILE A 172 -1.80 20.78 2.41
CA ILE A 172 -1.77 19.81 1.30
C ILE A 172 -0.37 19.68 0.68
N GLU A 173 0.42 20.75 0.68
CA GLU A 173 1.79 20.70 0.17
C GLU A 173 2.68 19.76 0.99
N GLY A 174 2.56 19.81 2.32
CA GLY A 174 3.29 18.91 3.21
C GLY A 174 2.82 17.46 3.09
N LEU A 175 1.50 17.23 2.90
CA LEU A 175 0.98 15.92 2.52
C LEU A 175 1.69 15.41 1.25
N LEU A 176 1.63 16.16 0.15
CA LEU A 176 2.20 15.77 -1.15
C LEU A 176 3.71 15.52 -1.09
N GLY A 177 4.43 16.30 -0.27
CA GLY A 177 5.86 16.12 -0.02
C GLY A 177 6.19 14.92 0.88
N GLY A 178 5.26 14.49 1.73
CA GLY A 178 5.46 13.42 2.72
C GLY A 178 5.13 12.02 2.25
N LEU A 179 4.28 11.85 1.21
CA LEU A 179 3.72 10.55 0.78
C LEU A 179 4.76 9.44 0.59
N SER A 180 5.90 9.77 0.00
CA SER A 180 6.87 8.77 -0.41
C SER A 180 8.20 9.43 -0.80
N PRO A 181 9.39 8.85 -0.50
CA PRO A 181 10.66 9.36 -0.99
C PRO A 181 10.79 9.37 -2.53
N ALA A 182 10.01 8.53 -3.21
CA ALA A 182 9.90 8.54 -4.66
C ALA A 182 9.06 9.72 -5.19
N MET A 183 8.49 10.54 -4.30
CA MET A 183 7.62 11.66 -4.62
C MET A 183 8.21 12.94 -4.03
N ARG A 184 8.35 13.97 -4.85
CA ARG A 184 8.96 15.25 -4.47
C ARG A 184 8.05 16.37 -4.92
N TRP A 185 7.50 17.09 -3.95
CA TRP A 185 6.72 18.28 -4.21
C TRP A 185 7.64 19.44 -4.61
N ARG A 186 7.45 19.98 -5.81
CA ARG A 186 8.12 21.13 -6.39
C ARG A 186 7.03 22.06 -6.93
N PRO A 187 6.34 22.81 -6.06
CA PRO A 187 5.09 23.47 -6.42
C PRO A 187 5.22 24.27 -7.74
N PRO A 188 4.23 24.17 -8.65
CA PRO A 188 2.96 23.43 -8.55
C PRO A 188 3.03 21.97 -9.05
N VAL A 189 4.22 21.37 -9.13
CA VAL A 189 4.47 20.06 -9.76
C VAL A 189 4.86 19.01 -8.72
N LEU A 190 4.17 17.87 -8.74
CA LEU A 190 4.58 16.69 -8.01
C LEU A 190 5.44 15.80 -8.92
N GLN A 191 6.73 15.68 -8.60
CA GLN A 191 7.67 14.83 -9.33
C GLN A 191 7.69 13.43 -8.72
N VAL A 192 7.55 12.40 -9.55
CA VAL A 192 7.44 11.02 -9.12
C VAL A 192 8.45 10.14 -9.87
N ASP A 193 9.22 9.33 -9.15
CA ASP A 193 10.09 8.33 -9.77
C ASP A 193 9.21 7.33 -10.53
N TYR A 194 9.41 7.29 -11.85
CA TYR A 194 8.53 6.58 -12.77
C TYR A 194 9.33 5.96 -13.91
N VAL A 195 8.81 4.85 -14.45
CA VAL A 195 9.48 4.00 -15.46
C VAL A 195 9.74 4.72 -16.80
N GLU A 196 9.06 5.82 -17.03
CA GLU A 196 9.18 6.67 -18.21
C GLU A 196 9.10 8.15 -17.83
N ASP A 197 9.59 9.02 -18.72
CA ASP A 197 9.44 10.46 -18.60
C ASP A 197 8.08 10.88 -19.18
N ARG A 198 7.23 11.49 -18.35
CA ARG A 198 5.84 11.81 -18.69
C ARG A 198 5.32 13.01 -17.90
N ASP A 199 4.50 13.84 -18.55
CA ASP A 199 3.73 14.89 -17.91
C ASP A 199 2.25 14.48 -17.81
N LEU A 200 1.64 14.75 -16.66
CA LEU A 200 0.21 14.56 -16.40
C LEU A 200 -0.38 15.89 -15.92
N TYR A 201 -1.27 16.46 -16.70
CA TYR A 201 -1.97 17.71 -16.35
C TYR A 201 -3.33 17.39 -15.75
N LEU A 202 -3.53 17.78 -14.49
CA LEU A 202 -4.78 17.46 -13.77
C LEU A 202 -5.98 18.26 -14.31
N GLY A 203 -5.76 19.54 -14.66
CA GLY A 203 -6.76 20.37 -15.35
C GLY A 203 -8.05 20.56 -14.54
N GLY A 204 -7.95 20.71 -13.23
CA GLY A 204 -9.09 20.90 -12.33
C GLY A 204 -9.85 19.61 -11.97
N ARG A 205 -9.37 18.42 -12.39
CA ARG A 205 -9.95 17.11 -12.03
C ARG A 205 -9.53 16.62 -10.64
N GLY A 206 -8.48 17.21 -10.06
CA GLY A 206 -7.86 16.75 -8.82
C GLY A 206 -7.06 15.46 -9.00
N LEU A 207 -6.51 14.98 -7.88
CA LEU A 207 -5.71 13.75 -7.83
C LEU A 207 -6.26 12.79 -6.77
N ARG A 208 -6.54 11.54 -7.17
CA ARG A 208 -6.85 10.46 -6.23
C ARG A 208 -5.57 9.74 -5.81
N LEU A 209 -5.25 9.83 -4.52
CA LEU A 209 -4.13 9.14 -3.90
C LEU A 209 -4.58 7.77 -3.39
N VAL A 210 -3.96 6.69 -3.88
CA VAL A 210 -4.29 5.31 -3.50
C VAL A 210 -3.08 4.68 -2.79
N PRO A 211 -3.01 4.72 -1.45
CA PRO A 211 -2.02 3.92 -0.74
C PRO A 211 -2.30 2.44 -1.00
N SER A 212 -1.29 1.69 -1.44
CA SER A 212 -1.40 0.23 -1.65
C SER A 212 -0.36 -0.53 -0.85
N TYR A 213 -0.81 -1.60 -0.22
CA TYR A 213 0.02 -2.50 0.57
C TYR A 213 1.02 -3.26 -0.30
N PHE A 214 0.59 -3.77 -1.45
CA PHE A 214 1.45 -4.54 -2.36
C PHE A 214 2.24 -3.66 -3.35
N CYS A 215 1.89 -2.39 -3.50
CA CYS A 215 2.69 -1.43 -4.24
C CYS A 215 4.07 -1.29 -3.57
N TRP A 216 5.14 -1.40 -4.37
CA TRP A 216 6.50 -1.47 -3.86
C TRP A 216 7.44 -0.53 -4.63
N GLN A 217 8.19 0.28 -3.88
CA GLN A 217 9.19 1.25 -4.35
C GLN A 217 8.65 2.40 -5.19
N ALA A 218 8.06 2.11 -6.35
CA ALA A 218 7.66 3.11 -7.34
C ALA A 218 6.13 3.24 -7.40
N PRO A 219 5.59 4.46 -7.37
CA PRO A 219 4.18 4.71 -7.64
C PRO A 219 3.74 4.29 -9.05
N ILE A 220 2.43 4.07 -9.21
CA ILE A 220 1.77 3.70 -10.47
C ILE A 220 0.68 4.74 -10.76
N ALA A 221 0.57 5.16 -12.01
CA ALA A 221 -0.51 6.02 -12.49
C ALA A 221 -1.22 5.37 -13.68
N LEU A 222 -2.45 5.81 -13.97
CA LEU A 222 -3.17 5.39 -15.18
C LEU A 222 -2.41 5.83 -16.44
N ALA A 223 -2.49 5.03 -17.49
CA ALA A 223 -1.88 5.33 -18.77
C ALA A 223 -2.69 6.37 -19.57
N ASP A 224 -4.01 6.30 -19.53
CA ASP A 224 -4.92 7.26 -20.13
C ASP A 224 -5.01 8.53 -19.25
N ASP A 225 -4.51 9.65 -19.77
CA ASP A 225 -4.52 10.94 -19.09
C ASP A 225 -5.87 11.66 -19.13
N THR A 226 -6.88 11.12 -19.82
CA THR A 226 -8.24 11.66 -19.88
C THR A 226 -9.12 11.15 -18.74
N LEU A 227 -8.76 10.00 -18.14
CA LEU A 227 -9.44 9.43 -16.98
C LEU A 227 -9.21 10.28 -15.71
N GLN A 228 -10.02 10.04 -14.67
CA GLN A 228 -9.80 10.64 -13.35
C GLN A 228 -8.36 10.33 -12.89
N PRO A 229 -7.50 11.34 -12.65
CA PRO A 229 -6.12 11.09 -12.26
C PRO A 229 -6.01 10.29 -10.96
N VAL A 230 -5.28 9.18 -11.02
CA VAL A 230 -4.99 8.29 -9.88
C VAL A 230 -3.48 8.15 -9.75
N LEU A 231 -2.99 8.24 -8.51
CA LEU A 231 -1.62 7.89 -8.16
C LEU A 231 -1.63 6.85 -7.04
N VAL A 232 -1.28 5.62 -7.40
CA VAL A 232 -1.08 4.51 -6.47
C VAL A 232 0.32 4.57 -5.94
N TYR A 233 0.51 4.48 -4.63
CA TYR A 233 1.85 4.62 -4.05
C TYR A 233 2.10 3.61 -2.92
N PRO A 234 3.36 3.20 -2.71
CA PRO A 234 3.71 2.25 -1.66
C PRO A 234 3.54 2.89 -0.28
N LEU A 235 2.99 2.12 0.67
CA LEU A 235 2.91 2.54 2.07
C LEU A 235 4.29 2.93 2.61
N ARG A 236 4.35 3.95 3.47
CA ARG A 236 5.61 4.36 4.11
C ARG A 236 6.16 3.27 5.01
N ALA A 237 5.28 2.53 5.69
CA ALA A 237 5.64 1.42 6.56
C ALA A 237 6.20 0.19 5.81
N ALA A 238 5.84 -0.01 4.53
CA ALA A 238 6.36 -1.12 3.72
C ALA A 238 7.84 -0.94 3.34
N ARG A 239 8.41 0.25 3.59
CA ARG A 239 9.81 0.61 3.27
C ARG A 239 10.81 0.27 4.35
N LEU A 240 10.36 0.03 5.56
CA LEU A 240 11.27 -0.40 6.60
C LEU A 240 11.57 -1.88 6.27
N PRO A 241 12.84 -2.30 6.03
CA PRO A 241 13.25 -3.61 6.54
C PRO A 241 12.56 -3.72 7.87
N ALA A 242 11.67 -4.73 8.02
CA ALA A 242 11.02 -5.00 9.29
C ALA A 242 12.09 -4.71 10.30
N PRO A 243 11.93 -3.66 11.15
CA PRO A 243 13.04 -3.25 11.97
C PRO A 243 13.54 -4.55 12.55
N ALA A 244 14.84 -4.80 12.49
CA ALA A 244 15.41 -5.55 13.57
C ALA A 244 15.05 -4.67 14.79
N PHE A 245 13.81 -4.85 15.27
CA PHE A 245 13.36 -4.38 16.54
C PHE A 245 14.49 -4.82 17.46
N PRO A 246 14.78 -4.05 18.51
CA PRO A 246 15.63 -4.56 19.58
C PRO A 246 15.24 -6.02 19.78
N SER A 247 16.21 -6.95 19.66
CA SER A 247 15.92 -8.38 19.61
C SER A 247 14.79 -8.65 20.59
N ASP A 248 13.73 -9.35 20.17
CA ASP A 248 12.47 -9.42 20.92
C ASP A 248 12.67 -9.52 22.44
N ALA A 249 13.73 -10.21 22.83
CA ALA A 249 14.36 -10.24 24.14
C ALA A 249 14.48 -8.92 24.92
N SER A 250 15.03 -7.80 24.42
CA SER A 250 15.36 -6.65 25.28
C SER A 250 14.14 -5.82 25.69
N LEU A 251 13.25 -5.51 24.75
CA LEU A 251 12.00 -4.82 25.04
C LEU A 251 11.02 -5.76 25.77
N ALA A 252 11.02 -7.06 25.45
CA ALA A 252 10.25 -8.04 26.20
C ALA A 252 10.82 -8.30 27.61
N ALA A 253 12.12 -8.14 27.84
CA ALA A 253 12.70 -8.19 29.18
C ALA A 253 12.26 -7.00 30.03
N LEU A 254 12.18 -5.81 29.42
CA LEU A 254 11.76 -4.59 30.12
C LEU A 254 10.25 -4.53 30.39
N LEU A 255 9.44 -4.81 29.37
CA LEU A 255 7.98 -4.63 29.43
C LEU A 255 7.21 -5.95 29.59
N GLY A 256 7.83 -7.09 29.34
CA GLY A 256 7.13 -8.36 29.11
C GLY A 256 6.74 -8.55 27.64
N ARG A 257 6.76 -9.80 27.18
CA ARG A 257 6.51 -10.19 25.77
C ARG A 257 5.25 -9.56 25.18
N THR A 258 4.11 -9.70 25.88
CA THR A 258 2.81 -9.24 25.36
C THR A 258 2.71 -7.72 25.31
N ARG A 259 3.29 -6.99 26.27
CA ARG A 259 3.29 -5.51 26.27
C ARG A 259 4.25 -4.93 25.23
N ALA A 260 5.40 -5.57 25.01
CA ALA A 260 6.31 -5.21 23.92
C ALA A 260 5.64 -5.41 22.55
N ALA A 261 4.94 -6.54 22.36
CA ALA A 261 4.16 -6.80 21.15
C ALA A 261 3.02 -5.80 20.98
N ALA A 262 2.30 -5.45 22.06
CA ALA A 262 1.26 -4.44 22.04
C ALA A 262 1.79 -3.04 21.66
N LEU A 263 2.90 -2.60 22.24
CA LEU A 263 3.50 -1.31 21.93
C LEU A 263 3.90 -1.21 20.44
N ARG A 264 4.41 -2.30 19.85
CA ARG A 264 4.72 -2.34 18.41
C ARG A 264 3.48 -2.31 17.53
N ALA A 265 2.46 -3.08 17.89
CA ALA A 265 1.19 -3.07 17.15
C ALA A 265 0.57 -1.66 17.12
N LEU A 266 0.73 -0.91 18.21
CA LEU A 266 0.25 0.46 18.35
C LEU A 266 1.09 1.52 17.62
N ALA A 267 2.22 1.14 17.01
CA ALA A 267 3.03 2.05 16.18
C ALA A 267 2.25 2.58 14.96
N LEU A 268 1.27 1.83 14.48
CA LEU A 268 0.39 2.23 13.37
C LEU A 268 -0.96 2.80 13.85
N GLY A 269 -1.19 2.82 15.17
CA GLY A 269 -2.49 3.09 15.78
C GLY A 269 -3.44 1.90 15.68
N ALA A 270 -4.12 1.55 16.78
CA ALA A 270 -5.13 0.50 16.76
C ALA A 270 -6.19 0.71 17.86
N THR A 271 -7.40 0.22 17.61
CA THR A 271 -8.42 0.07 18.64
C THR A 271 -8.12 -1.13 19.54
N THR A 272 -8.73 -1.17 20.73
CA THR A 272 -8.57 -2.31 21.66
C THR A 272 -8.95 -3.64 21.02
N SER A 273 -10.02 -3.67 20.20
CA SER A 273 -10.48 -4.88 19.50
C SER A 273 -9.52 -5.33 18.41
N GLU A 274 -8.96 -4.39 17.65
CA GLU A 274 -7.93 -4.69 16.65
C GLU A 274 -6.65 -5.21 17.30
N LEU A 275 -6.25 -4.64 18.43
CA LEU A 275 -5.08 -5.07 19.20
C LEU A 275 -5.26 -6.49 19.77
N ALA A 276 -6.44 -6.79 20.31
CA ALA A 276 -6.78 -8.11 20.84
C ALA A 276 -6.66 -9.19 19.75
N ARG A 277 -7.26 -8.93 18.58
CA ARG A 277 -7.19 -9.81 17.41
C ARG A 277 -5.77 -9.98 16.89
N PHE A 278 -5.02 -8.88 16.80
CA PHE A 278 -3.64 -8.90 16.31
C PHE A 278 -2.70 -9.73 17.20
N LEU A 279 -2.88 -9.68 18.52
CA LEU A 279 -2.04 -10.40 19.48
C LEU A 279 -2.54 -11.79 19.85
N GLY A 280 -3.71 -12.20 19.37
CA GLY A 280 -4.34 -13.47 19.77
C GLY A 280 -4.70 -13.52 21.26
N ILE A 281 -5.07 -12.38 21.85
CA ILE A 281 -5.43 -12.25 23.28
C ILE A 281 -6.88 -11.80 23.45
N SER A 282 -7.43 -11.97 24.65
CA SER A 282 -8.79 -11.51 24.94
C SER A 282 -8.91 -9.97 24.90
N PRO A 283 -10.10 -9.41 24.59
CA PRO A 283 -10.34 -7.97 24.68
C PRO A 283 -10.07 -7.37 26.07
N ALA A 284 -10.33 -8.13 27.14
CA ALA A 284 -10.02 -7.73 28.50
C ALA A 284 -8.49 -7.62 28.71
N THR A 285 -7.72 -8.59 28.21
CA THR A 285 -6.25 -8.57 28.27
C THR A 285 -5.66 -7.43 27.44
N ALA A 286 -6.20 -7.16 26.25
CA ALA A 286 -5.81 -6.02 25.44
C ALA A 286 -6.12 -4.68 26.14
N THR A 287 -7.30 -4.55 26.75
CA THR A 287 -7.67 -3.37 27.56
C THR A 287 -6.67 -3.16 28.69
N HIS A 288 -6.35 -4.22 29.44
CA HIS A 288 -5.37 -4.17 30.52
C HIS A 288 -4.00 -3.68 30.03
N HIS A 289 -3.48 -4.23 28.92
CA HIS A 289 -2.20 -3.80 28.37
C HIS A 289 -2.22 -2.35 27.87
N THR A 290 -3.28 -1.91 27.18
CA THR A 290 -3.39 -0.51 26.76
C THR A 290 -3.47 0.45 27.95
N THR A 291 -4.13 0.07 29.04
CA THR A 291 -4.16 0.89 30.25
C THR A 291 -2.78 1.01 30.89
N VAL A 292 -2.07 -0.09 31.10
CA VAL A 292 -0.71 -0.04 31.66
C VAL A 292 0.24 0.79 30.79
N LEU A 293 0.18 0.63 29.46
CA LEU A 293 1.02 1.40 28.54
C LEU A 293 0.65 2.89 28.51
N ARG A 294 -0.62 3.23 28.72
CA ARG A 294 -1.11 4.61 28.78
C ARG A 294 -0.67 5.28 30.07
N ASP A 295 -0.85 4.60 31.19
CA ASP A 295 -0.46 5.09 32.52
C ASP A 295 1.06 5.28 32.62
N ALA A 296 1.83 4.46 31.91
CA ALA A 296 3.28 4.62 31.74
C ALA A 296 3.67 5.74 30.74
N GLY A 297 2.71 6.46 30.16
CA GLY A 297 2.95 7.53 29.21
C GLY A 297 3.51 7.09 27.86
N LEU A 298 3.47 5.80 27.53
CA LEU A 298 3.99 5.23 26.27
C LEU A 298 2.98 5.32 25.13
N ILE A 299 1.69 5.35 25.46
CA ILE A 299 0.61 5.51 24.48
C ILE A 299 -0.38 6.56 24.96
N MET A 300 -1.11 7.14 24.01
CA MET A 300 -2.27 7.98 24.27
C MET A 300 -3.51 7.35 23.64
N SER A 301 -4.66 7.63 24.23
CA SER A 301 -5.94 7.14 23.76
C SER A 301 -6.82 8.32 23.37
N GLN A 302 -7.37 8.29 22.16
CA GLN A 302 -8.36 9.25 21.71
C GLN A 302 -9.67 8.54 21.39
N ARG A 303 -10.77 9.04 21.95
CA ARG A 303 -12.10 8.53 21.62
C ARG A 303 -12.58 9.21 20.36
N SER A 304 -12.91 8.41 19.34
CA SER A 304 -13.53 8.88 18.11
C SER A 304 -14.83 8.09 17.92
N ASN A 305 -15.96 8.76 18.01
CA ASN A 305 -17.29 8.14 18.01
C ASN A 305 -17.42 7.06 19.11
N ASN A 306 -17.83 5.84 18.73
CA ASN A 306 -18.03 4.71 19.64
C ASN A 306 -16.77 3.82 19.79
N THR A 307 -15.59 4.27 19.31
CA THR A 307 -14.34 3.50 19.41
C THR A 307 -13.23 4.33 20.06
N VAL A 308 -12.27 3.62 20.67
CA VAL A 308 -11.08 4.23 21.28
C VAL A 308 -9.87 3.82 20.47
N LEU A 309 -9.21 4.79 19.86
CA LEU A 309 -7.97 4.61 19.12
C LEU A 309 -6.78 4.85 20.05
N HIS A 310 -5.86 3.89 20.10
CA HIS A 310 -4.62 4.00 20.86
C HIS A 310 -3.46 4.26 19.89
N THR A 311 -2.63 5.24 20.19
CA THR A 311 -1.43 5.58 19.39
C THR A 311 -0.24 5.83 20.29
N LEU A 312 0.98 5.64 19.78
CA LEU A 312 2.19 5.94 20.55
C LEU A 312 2.30 7.42 20.92
N THR A 313 2.84 7.69 22.11
CA THR A 313 3.42 8.98 22.45
C THR A 313 4.84 9.09 21.87
N PRO A 314 5.46 10.28 21.88
CA PRO A 314 6.87 10.42 21.53
C PRO A 314 7.80 9.49 22.34
N LEU A 315 7.49 9.27 23.63
CA LEU A 315 8.22 8.34 24.51
C LEU A 315 8.04 6.88 24.06
N GLY A 316 6.81 6.45 23.77
CA GLY A 316 6.56 5.11 23.23
C GLY A 316 7.24 4.87 21.89
N ALA A 317 7.26 5.87 21.00
CA ALA A 317 7.98 5.82 19.74
C ALA A 317 9.51 5.79 19.92
N ALA A 318 10.04 6.45 20.97
CA ALA A 318 11.46 6.39 21.31
C ALA A 318 11.88 5.00 21.81
N MET A 319 11.02 4.31 22.58
CA MET A 319 11.26 2.91 23.02
C MET A 319 11.37 1.91 21.86
N LEU A 320 10.80 2.24 20.70
CA LEU A 320 10.88 1.42 19.50
C LEU A 320 12.06 1.78 18.58
N ARG A 321 12.72 2.92 18.80
CA ARG A 321 13.86 3.39 18.00
C ARG A 321 15.18 2.93 18.62
N ARG A 322 16.15 2.54 17.77
CA ARG A 322 17.53 2.26 18.20
C ARG A 322 18.18 3.54 18.73
N THR A 323 18.66 3.54 19.97
CA THR A 323 19.71 4.48 20.40
C THR A 323 21.00 4.04 19.72
N LEU A 324 21.32 4.64 18.58
CA LEU A 324 22.66 4.60 18.02
C LEU A 324 23.54 5.53 18.84
N MET A 325 24.04 5.05 19.97
CA MET A 325 25.27 5.60 20.55
C MET A 325 26.40 4.64 20.22
N SER A 326 27.17 4.98 19.19
CA SER A 326 28.56 4.53 19.10
C SER A 326 29.45 5.61 19.72
N PRO A 327 30.41 5.25 20.59
CA PRO A 327 31.37 6.21 21.12
C PRO A 327 32.29 6.67 20.00
N SER A 328 32.31 7.98 19.75
CA SER A 328 33.37 8.63 18.99
C SER A 328 34.69 8.50 19.78
N ALA A 329 35.45 7.43 19.56
CA ALA A 329 36.87 7.43 19.84
C ALA A 329 37.55 8.30 18.77
N GLY A 330 37.76 9.57 19.08
CA GLY A 330 38.61 10.45 18.28
C GLY A 330 40.07 9.97 18.33
N PRO A 331 40.87 10.15 17.27
CA PRO A 331 42.27 9.79 17.29
C PRO A 331 43.03 10.71 18.25
N VAL A 332 43.82 10.11 19.14
CA VAL A 332 44.81 10.79 19.96
C VAL A 332 45.88 11.37 19.03
N ALA A 333 45.97 12.70 18.97
CA ALA A 333 47.10 13.38 18.38
C ALA A 333 48.33 13.11 19.25
N ARG A 334 49.32 12.38 18.70
CA ARG A 334 50.68 12.36 19.24
C ARG A 334 51.33 13.69 18.87
N VAL A 335 51.74 14.42 19.90
CA VAL A 335 52.74 15.49 19.81
C VAL A 335 54.10 14.80 19.86
N GLU A 336 54.88 14.94 18.79
CA GLU A 336 56.34 14.73 18.84
C GLU A 336 57.00 16.11 18.89
N LEU A 337 57.89 16.27 19.87
CA LEU A 337 58.93 17.31 19.93
C LEU A 337 60.18 16.78 19.23
#